data_AF-A0A836H708-F1
#
_entry.id   AF-A0A836H708-F1
#
_cell.length_a   1.000
_cell.length_b   1.000
_cell.length_c   1.000
_cell.angle_alpha   90.00
_cell.angle_beta   90.00
_cell.angle_gamma   90.00
#
_symmetry.space_group_name_H-M   'P 1'
#
loop_
_entity.id
_entity.type
_entity.pdbx_description
1 polymer ?
#
loop_
_entity_poly.entity_id
_entity_poly.type
_entity_poly.pdbx_seq_one_letter_code
_entity_poly.pdbx_strand_id
1 'polypeptide(L)'
;MSLRQLLLVSRGGCRGASLTRCAFTIGERAAAVRHCCSDNRQCEARAAQSSATAISAAAPAIGGAALCPTSTARPSALFRFHLERLPPQLQREFDADANQRALRHLRRSTRAGAGTDVSSAAPFDLSVTPSSVHPVVWRCTQCRSQWSARPSDRADPQLADTHRCPQCYSSDPSPSDPPDARTEQYAGTRGGPSPPPRTASAGVGLLCDVYPSLAAQWDPLRNRLLQNRVRLSVTEVHTSSASNVWWRCPLCCSPWLQSVSSRVAQYALAMQRHAAHRASTPSPTGPTPGDDSQGFAGELVPLCPSCERRGASASSTITSAGPRRWLADDVLLLGEALLRPDQDPHNISLTGETTLQWRCRSCQFEYAATVANRFLRHERCPQCSGRTKSMLNLLVVQRPDVVREVSKHISHTRLRHITVHDDIELPFVCRSCYAPYRMTARTRCSVPRGVPACSKCFLTSSQVLAEAQQQHQREGAKAFSARARRRVRERALQLSRSNRHHERLAVTANELSHRDSTLKD
;
A
#
# COMPACT_ATOMS: atom_id res chain seq x y z
N MET A 1 -19.44 -57.31 1.79
CA MET A 1 -20.46 -56.71 2.68
C MET A 1 -20.66 -55.25 2.28
N SER A 2 -21.91 -54.89 1.92
CA SER A 2 -22.50 -53.56 1.60
C SER A 2 -21.62 -52.54 0.85
N LEU A 3 -21.78 -52.19 -0.44
CA LEU A 3 -22.92 -51.96 -1.35
C LEU A 3 -23.94 -50.89 -0.89
N ARG A 4 -23.89 -49.70 -1.55
CA ARG A 4 -24.98 -48.77 -1.91
C ARG A 4 -24.43 -47.73 -2.90
N GLN A 5 -24.55 -47.92 -4.23
CA GLN A 5 -25.58 -47.36 -5.15
C GLN A 5 -25.65 -45.82 -5.11
N LEU A 6 -25.09 -45.08 -6.08
CA LEU A 6 -25.56 -44.77 -7.45
C LEU A 6 -27.03 -44.29 -7.55
N LEU A 7 -27.18 -43.02 -7.90
CA LEU A 7 -28.34 -42.51 -8.65
C LEU A 7 -27.84 -41.68 -9.84
N LEU A 8 -27.98 -42.29 -11.01
CA LEU A 8 -28.00 -41.64 -12.32
C LEU A 8 -29.37 -40.99 -12.53
N VAL A 9 -29.40 -39.81 -13.17
CA VAL A 9 -30.58 -39.37 -13.93
C VAL A 9 -30.12 -39.03 -15.34
N SER A 10 -30.75 -39.70 -16.31
CA SER A 10 -30.48 -39.66 -17.74
C SER A 10 -31.26 -38.57 -18.47
N ARG A 11 -30.74 -38.26 -19.66
CA ARG A 11 -31.26 -37.40 -20.73
C ARG A 11 -32.74 -37.63 -21.10
N GLY A 12 -33.40 -36.55 -21.51
CA GLY A 12 -34.56 -36.54 -22.42
C GLY A 12 -34.57 -35.23 -23.20
N GLY A 13 -34.71 -35.30 -24.52
CA GLY A 13 -34.66 -34.15 -25.43
C GLY A 13 -36.02 -33.78 -26.05
N CYS A 14 -35.92 -32.88 -27.03
CA CYS A 14 -36.84 -32.59 -28.15
C CYS A 14 -37.85 -31.42 -28.02
N ARG A 15 -37.75 -30.56 -29.07
CA ARG A 15 -38.75 -29.65 -29.68
C ARG A 15 -39.07 -28.39 -28.87
N GLY A 16 -39.06 -27.17 -29.40
CA GLY A 16 -39.17 -26.68 -30.78
C GLY A 16 -40.26 -25.62 -30.78
N ALA A 17 -39.92 -24.34 -30.90
CA ALA A 17 -40.86 -23.27 -31.29
C ALA A 17 -40.07 -22.09 -31.86
N SER A 18 -40.54 -21.61 -33.00
CA SER A 18 -39.87 -20.69 -33.92
C SER A 18 -40.52 -19.31 -33.86
N LEU A 19 -39.71 -18.30 -34.18
CA LEU A 19 -40.02 -17.00 -34.81
C LEU A 19 -40.91 -15.99 -34.07
N THR A 20 -40.32 -14.82 -33.80
CA THR A 20 -40.68 -13.64 -34.61
C THR A 20 -39.55 -12.61 -34.67
N ARG A 21 -39.34 -12.13 -35.89
CA ARG A 21 -38.42 -11.08 -36.32
C ARG A 21 -38.92 -9.71 -35.86
N CYS A 22 -37.99 -8.83 -35.51
CA CYS A 22 -38.02 -7.43 -35.97
C CYS A 22 -36.60 -7.05 -36.37
N ALA A 23 -36.44 -6.71 -37.64
CA ALA A 23 -35.21 -6.26 -38.26
C ALA A 23 -35.15 -4.73 -38.20
N PHE A 24 -33.98 -4.16 -37.94
CA PHE A 24 -33.57 -2.88 -38.51
C PHE A 24 -32.07 -2.95 -38.85
N THR A 25 -31.78 -2.68 -40.10
CA THR A 25 -30.45 -2.53 -40.72
C THR A 25 -30.01 -1.06 -40.69
N ILE A 26 -28.78 -0.82 -41.18
CA ILE A 26 -27.99 0.44 -41.29
C ILE A 26 -26.97 0.52 -40.14
N GLY A 27 -25.67 0.68 -40.32
CA GLY A 27 -24.84 0.94 -41.50
C GLY A 27 -23.43 1.25 -40.97
N GLU A 28 -22.41 0.95 -41.77
CA GLU A 28 -20.99 1.16 -41.43
C GLU A 28 -20.66 2.61 -41.06
N ARG A 29 -19.81 2.81 -40.04
CA ARG A 29 -18.67 3.75 -40.11
C ARG A 29 -17.75 3.63 -38.90
N ALA A 30 -16.47 3.45 -39.21
CA ALA A 30 -15.37 3.58 -38.27
C ALA A 30 -15.19 5.04 -37.84
N ALA A 31 -15.05 5.27 -36.53
CA ALA A 31 -14.52 6.51 -35.99
C ALA A 31 -13.51 6.20 -34.88
N ALA A 32 -12.25 6.50 -35.19
CA ALA A 32 -11.15 6.51 -34.25
C ALA A 32 -11.33 7.68 -33.27
N VAL A 33 -11.32 7.40 -31.97
CA VAL A 33 -11.19 8.46 -30.95
C VAL A 33 -9.81 8.35 -30.32
N ARG A 34 -8.97 9.31 -30.70
CA ARG A 34 -7.71 9.66 -30.04
C ARG A 34 -8.06 10.33 -28.71
N HIS A 35 -7.51 9.85 -27.60
CA HIS A 35 -7.44 10.65 -26.38
C HIS A 35 -6.23 11.58 -26.48
N CYS A 36 -6.49 12.86 -26.74
CA CYS A 36 -5.60 13.96 -26.40
C CYS A 36 -6.24 14.72 -25.23
N CYS A 37 -5.42 14.95 -24.21
CA CYS A 37 -5.71 15.90 -23.14
C CYS A 37 -5.81 17.32 -23.73
N SER A 38 -6.81 18.07 -23.31
CA SER A 38 -6.68 19.50 -23.00
C SER A 38 -7.90 19.95 -22.19
N ASP A 39 -7.62 20.56 -21.06
CA ASP A 39 -8.53 21.44 -20.33
C ASP A 39 -9.14 22.48 -21.28
N ASN A 40 -10.44 22.75 -21.19
CA ASN A 40 -10.98 23.79 -20.31
C ASN A 40 -12.50 24.01 -20.58
N ARG A 41 -13.20 24.40 -19.51
CA ARG A 41 -14.50 25.09 -19.41
C ARG A 41 -15.83 24.32 -19.49
N GLN A 42 -16.37 24.17 -18.26
CA GLN A 42 -17.62 24.76 -17.75
C GLN A 42 -18.96 24.05 -18.01
N CYS A 43 -19.56 23.68 -16.85
CA CYS A 43 -20.98 23.66 -16.49
C CYS A 43 -21.90 22.74 -17.32
N GLU A 44 -22.57 21.74 -16.75
CA GLU A 44 -23.53 21.85 -15.64
C GLU A 44 -23.46 20.61 -14.72
N ALA A 45 -23.15 20.85 -13.43
CA ALA A 45 -23.31 19.86 -12.38
C ALA A 45 -24.68 20.05 -11.71
N ARG A 46 -25.52 19.02 -11.72
CA ARG A 46 -26.67 18.92 -10.82
C ARG A 46 -26.15 18.70 -9.40
N ALA A 47 -26.01 19.81 -8.68
CA ALA A 47 -25.71 19.85 -7.26
C ALA A 47 -26.94 19.43 -6.45
N ALA A 48 -26.86 18.29 -5.77
CA ALA A 48 -27.70 18.04 -4.60
C ALA A 48 -27.04 18.74 -3.41
N GLN A 49 -27.47 19.97 -3.16
CA GLN A 49 -27.05 20.78 -2.02
C GLN A 49 -27.70 20.22 -0.75
N SER A 50 -26.91 19.60 0.14
CA SER A 50 -27.28 19.52 1.56
C SER A 50 -26.68 20.74 2.26
N SER A 51 -27.48 21.80 2.32
CA SER A 51 -27.23 23.05 3.03
C SER A 51 -26.87 22.80 4.49
N ALA A 52 -25.61 23.08 4.85
CA ALA A 52 -25.22 23.34 6.23
C ALA A 52 -25.63 24.78 6.56
N THR A 53 -26.73 24.94 7.28
CA THR A 53 -27.17 26.23 7.82
C THR A 53 -26.21 26.64 8.93
N ALA A 54 -25.33 27.58 8.62
CA ALA A 54 -24.60 28.35 9.62
C ALA A 54 -25.60 29.30 10.30
N ILE A 55 -25.98 29.01 11.53
CA ILE A 55 -26.65 29.98 12.39
C ILE A 55 -25.55 30.75 13.12
N SER A 56 -25.24 31.94 12.62
CA SER A 56 -24.61 32.99 13.44
C SER A 56 -25.65 33.48 14.43
N ALA A 57 -25.42 33.26 15.72
CA ALA A 57 -26.19 33.91 16.77
C ALA A 57 -25.45 35.18 17.22
N ALA A 58 -26.06 36.32 16.91
CA ALA A 58 -25.68 37.64 17.41
C ALA A 58 -25.81 37.70 18.94
N ALA A 59 -24.96 38.50 19.57
CA ALA A 59 -25.00 38.80 21.00
C ALA A 59 -26.32 39.50 21.40
N PRO A 60 -26.96 39.13 22.53
CA PRO A 60 -28.03 39.95 23.08
C PRO A 60 -27.48 40.97 24.09
N ALA A 61 -28.13 42.12 24.07
CA ALA A 61 -27.86 43.30 24.88
C ALA A 61 -28.04 43.07 26.38
N ILE A 62 -27.31 43.87 27.15
CA ILE A 62 -27.38 44.01 28.60
C ILE A 62 -28.76 44.56 28.99
N GLY A 63 -29.51 43.78 29.77
CA GLY A 63 -30.73 44.22 30.45
C GLY A 63 -30.72 43.63 31.85
N GLY A 64 -30.53 44.48 32.87
CA GLY A 64 -30.47 44.06 34.26
C GLY A 64 -31.84 43.68 34.82
N ALA A 65 -31.89 42.61 35.60
CA ALA A 65 -32.86 42.41 36.67
C ALA A 65 -32.42 41.30 37.64
N ALA A 66 -32.37 41.68 38.92
CA ALA A 66 -32.57 40.89 40.13
C ALA A 66 -31.76 39.60 40.37
N LEU A 67 -30.86 39.70 41.35
CA LEU A 67 -30.26 38.60 42.09
C LEU A 67 -31.34 37.73 42.78
N CYS A 68 -31.45 36.48 42.34
CA CYS A 68 -32.07 35.39 43.12
C CYS A 68 -31.01 34.30 43.31
N PRO A 69 -30.77 33.78 44.53
CA PRO A 69 -29.80 32.72 44.75
C PRO A 69 -30.45 31.38 44.39
N THR A 70 -30.43 31.02 43.10
CA THR A 70 -30.76 29.64 42.71
C THR A 70 -29.56 28.74 42.99
N SER A 71 -29.69 27.98 44.07
CA SER A 71 -28.93 26.76 44.36
C SER A 71 -28.53 26.03 43.08
N THR A 72 -27.25 26.09 42.72
CA THR A 72 -26.62 25.27 41.68
C THR A 72 -26.55 23.83 42.16
N ALA A 73 -27.68 23.14 42.17
CA ALA A 73 -27.70 21.68 42.26
C ALA A 73 -27.08 21.13 40.97
N ARG A 74 -25.81 20.70 41.06
CA ARG A 74 -25.13 19.94 40.01
C ARG A 74 -26.06 18.78 39.60
N PRO A 75 -26.47 18.64 38.32
CA PRO A 75 -27.30 17.52 37.92
C PRO A 75 -26.57 16.23 38.27
N SER A 76 -27.24 15.32 38.98
CA SER A 76 -26.66 14.04 39.39
C SER A 76 -26.04 13.34 38.19
N ALA A 77 -24.77 12.95 38.32
CA ALA A 77 -24.04 12.26 37.26
C ALA A 77 -24.85 11.04 36.81
N LEU A 78 -25.19 10.98 35.52
CA LEU A 78 -26.00 9.90 34.97
C LEU A 78 -25.17 8.62 34.79
N PHE A 79 -23.87 8.80 34.56
CA PHE A 79 -22.90 7.74 34.30
C PHE A 79 -21.70 7.87 35.23
N ARG A 80 -21.13 6.73 35.64
CA ARG A 80 -19.77 6.64 36.16
C ARG A 80 -18.93 5.94 35.09
N PHE A 81 -17.92 6.62 34.56
CA PHE A 81 -17.11 6.08 33.46
C PHE A 81 -15.87 5.35 33.99
N HIS A 82 -15.68 4.10 33.57
CA HIS A 82 -14.45 3.35 33.84
C HIS A 82 -13.56 3.37 32.60
N LEU A 83 -12.44 4.10 32.66
CA LEU A 83 -11.54 4.37 31.53
C LEU A 83 -10.20 3.62 31.62
N GLU A 84 -9.99 2.81 32.66
CA GLU A 84 -8.70 2.16 32.98
C GLU A 84 -8.14 1.31 31.84
N ARG A 85 -9.03 0.77 30.99
CA ARG A 85 -8.66 -0.07 29.85
C ARG A 85 -8.26 0.73 28.61
N LEU A 86 -8.49 2.05 28.57
CA LEU A 86 -8.05 2.92 27.47
C LEU A 86 -6.56 3.29 27.63
N PRO A 87 -5.82 3.54 26.53
CA PRO A 87 -4.50 4.15 26.60
C PRO A 87 -4.52 5.47 27.38
N PRO A 88 -3.46 5.79 28.18
CA PRO A 88 -3.43 6.99 29.03
C PRO A 88 -3.67 8.30 28.28
N GLN A 89 -3.23 8.39 27.01
CA GLN A 89 -3.52 9.54 26.17
C GLN A 89 -5.02 9.72 25.94
N LEU A 90 -5.73 8.65 25.56
CA LEU A 90 -7.17 8.70 25.32
C LEU A 90 -7.94 8.96 26.62
N GLN A 91 -7.49 8.42 27.75
CA GLN A 91 -8.09 8.74 29.05
C GLN A 91 -8.10 10.26 29.31
N ARG A 92 -6.99 10.96 29.03
CA ARG A 92 -6.89 12.42 29.22
C ARG A 92 -7.73 13.22 28.24
N GLU A 93 -7.99 12.67 27.05
CA GLU A 93 -8.78 13.34 26.01
C GLU A 93 -10.29 13.03 26.13
N PHE A 94 -10.71 12.09 26.98
CA PHE A 94 -12.12 11.75 27.13
C PHE A 94 -12.88 12.85 27.89
N ASP A 95 -13.90 13.44 27.27
CA ASP A 95 -14.68 14.52 27.87
C ASP A 95 -15.83 13.94 28.70
N ALA A 96 -15.60 13.68 29.99
CA ALA A 96 -16.59 13.07 30.86
C ALA A 96 -17.88 13.90 30.93
N ASP A 97 -17.78 15.23 31.05
CA ASP A 97 -18.93 16.12 31.19
C ASP A 97 -19.79 16.15 29.92
N ALA A 98 -19.17 16.23 28.74
CA ALA A 98 -19.90 16.17 27.48
C ALA A 98 -20.55 14.80 27.27
N ASN A 99 -19.87 13.71 27.66
CA ASN A 99 -20.38 12.36 27.52
C ASN A 99 -21.53 12.02 28.48
N GLN A 100 -21.64 12.68 29.65
CA GLN A 100 -22.84 12.58 30.51
C GLN A 100 -24.12 12.93 29.73
N ARG A 101 -24.03 13.85 28.76
CA ARG A 101 -25.15 14.29 27.92
C ARG A 101 -25.26 13.46 26.63
N ALA A 102 -24.14 13.23 25.94
CA ALA A 102 -24.13 12.54 24.65
C ALA A 102 -24.57 11.08 24.73
N LEU A 103 -24.25 10.38 25.82
CA LEU A 103 -24.49 8.94 25.97
C LEU A 103 -25.82 8.57 26.64
N ARG A 104 -26.71 9.55 26.86
CA ARG A 104 -28.02 9.34 27.51
C ARG A 104 -28.87 8.24 26.86
N HIS A 105 -28.74 8.06 25.55
CA HIS A 105 -29.47 7.04 24.79
C HIS A 105 -29.12 5.60 25.23
N LEU A 106 -27.88 5.35 25.66
CA LEU A 106 -27.43 4.03 26.13
C LEU A 106 -28.15 3.59 27.41
N ARG A 107 -28.48 4.54 28.30
CA ARG A 107 -29.24 4.26 29.53
C ARG A 107 -30.72 3.96 29.25
N ARG A 108 -31.30 4.50 28.18
CA ARG A 108 -32.70 4.25 27.82
C ARG A 108 -32.88 2.87 27.17
N SER A 109 -31.90 2.42 26.40
CA SER A 109 -31.94 1.12 25.71
C SER A 109 -31.92 -0.07 26.66
N THR A 110 -31.26 0.03 27.82
CA THR A 110 -31.21 -1.05 28.83
C THR A 110 -32.49 -1.19 29.65
N ARG A 111 -33.32 -0.14 29.70
CA ARG A 111 -34.54 -0.09 30.50
C ARG A 111 -35.78 -0.63 29.78
N ALA A 112 -35.71 -0.85 28.46
CA ALA A 112 -36.82 -1.35 27.64
C ALA A 112 -37.08 -2.86 27.79
N GLY A 113 -36.27 -3.60 28.56
CA GLY A 113 -36.45 -5.04 28.82
C GLY A 113 -36.71 -5.41 30.28
N ALA A 114 -36.76 -4.43 31.19
CA ALA A 114 -36.98 -4.66 32.62
C ALA A 114 -38.17 -3.80 33.08
N GLY A 115 -39.33 -4.45 33.20
CA GLY A 115 -40.43 -3.90 33.98
C GLY A 115 -40.00 -3.77 35.44
N THR A 116 -40.53 -2.73 36.08
CA THR A 116 -40.46 -2.38 37.52
C THR A 116 -39.28 -1.56 38.04
N ASP A 117 -39.71 -0.58 38.83
CA ASP A 117 -39.12 0.23 39.89
C ASP A 117 -38.21 1.44 39.61
N VAL A 118 -38.86 2.58 39.87
CA VAL A 118 -38.30 3.88 40.21
C VAL A 118 -37.71 3.76 41.62
N SER A 119 -36.37 3.71 41.72
CA SER A 119 -35.54 4.41 42.71
C SER A 119 -34.18 3.74 42.87
N SER A 120 -33.22 4.14 42.04
CA SER A 120 -31.84 4.25 42.52
C SER A 120 -31.20 5.49 41.91
N ALA A 121 -30.74 6.39 42.78
CA ALA A 121 -30.03 7.62 42.45
C ALA A 121 -28.56 7.34 42.05
N ALA A 122 -28.20 6.07 41.83
CA ALA A 122 -26.84 5.67 41.52
C ALA A 122 -26.51 5.94 40.05
N PRO A 123 -25.32 6.48 39.74
CA PRO A 123 -24.84 6.61 38.38
C PRO A 123 -24.72 5.23 37.71
N PHE A 124 -25.06 5.13 36.43
CA PHE A 124 -24.86 3.90 35.65
C PHE A 124 -23.38 3.71 35.33
N ASP A 125 -22.78 2.61 35.76
CA ASP A 125 -21.38 2.31 35.48
C ASP A 125 -21.22 1.93 33.99
N LEU A 126 -20.46 2.73 33.23
CA LEU A 126 -20.16 2.48 31.83
C LEU A 126 -18.66 2.31 31.64
N SER A 127 -18.24 1.08 31.29
CA SER A 127 -16.84 0.81 30.91
C SER A 127 -16.60 1.23 29.47
N VAL A 128 -15.65 2.15 29.27
CA VAL A 128 -15.19 2.56 27.94
C VAL A 128 -13.87 1.85 27.67
N THR A 129 -13.85 1.02 26.63
CA THR A 129 -12.71 0.17 26.28
C THR A 129 -12.18 0.52 24.88
N PRO A 130 -10.96 0.06 24.52
CA PRO A 130 -10.43 0.19 23.17
C PRO A 130 -11.25 -0.51 22.09
N SER A 131 -12.21 -1.36 22.45
CA SER A 131 -13.13 -2.04 21.53
C SER A 131 -14.51 -1.39 21.48
N SER A 132 -14.73 -0.31 22.23
CA SER A 132 -16.03 0.36 22.28
C SER A 132 -16.38 1.01 20.94
N VAL A 133 -17.55 0.67 20.42
CA VAL A 133 -18.01 1.07 19.07
C VAL A 133 -18.90 2.32 19.08
N HIS A 134 -19.36 2.75 20.25
CA HIS A 134 -20.20 3.93 20.38
C HIS A 134 -19.34 5.20 20.25
N PRO A 135 -19.73 6.16 19.39
CA PRO A 135 -19.05 7.45 19.35
C PRO A 135 -19.15 8.15 20.70
N VAL A 136 -18.02 8.64 21.19
CA VAL A 136 -17.92 9.46 22.40
C VAL A 136 -17.33 10.82 22.05
N VAL A 137 -17.56 11.80 22.90
CA VAL A 137 -16.98 13.14 22.77
C VAL A 137 -15.58 13.14 23.37
N TRP A 138 -14.63 13.63 22.60
CA TRP A 138 -13.24 13.86 22.99
C TRP A 138 -12.99 15.35 23.08
N ARG A 139 -12.10 15.76 23.97
CA ARG A 139 -11.60 17.13 24.11
C ARG A 139 -10.08 17.13 23.97
N CYS A 140 -9.57 17.99 23.10
CA CYS A 140 -8.14 18.04 22.82
C CYS A 140 -7.42 18.61 24.04
N THR A 141 -6.31 18.01 24.45
CA THR A 141 -5.48 18.56 25.53
C THR A 141 -4.68 19.80 25.09
N GLN A 142 -4.51 20.02 23.79
CA GLN A 142 -3.75 21.15 23.24
C GLN A 142 -4.65 22.34 22.91
N CYS A 143 -5.57 22.19 21.95
CA CYS A 143 -6.42 23.29 21.48
C CYS A 143 -7.80 23.34 22.15
N ARG A 144 -8.12 22.39 23.03
CA ARG A 144 -9.41 22.27 23.74
C ARG A 144 -10.64 22.08 22.84
N SER A 145 -10.47 21.90 21.53
CA SER A 145 -11.58 21.59 20.62
C SER A 145 -12.26 20.28 21.02
N GLN A 146 -13.59 20.23 20.91
CA GLN A 146 -14.35 19.00 21.07
C GLN A 146 -14.66 18.35 19.72
N TRP A 147 -14.59 17.02 19.65
CA TRP A 147 -15.04 16.24 18.48
C TRP A 147 -15.58 14.88 18.90
N SER A 148 -16.34 14.24 18.00
CA SER A 148 -16.86 12.89 18.24
C SER A 148 -16.09 11.85 17.44
N ALA A 149 -15.71 10.75 18.08
CA ALA A 149 -15.10 9.59 17.43
C ALA A 149 -15.29 8.34 18.30
N ARG A 150 -15.18 7.15 17.68
CA ARG A 150 -15.27 5.89 18.41
C ARG A 150 -13.95 5.58 19.12
N PRO A 151 -13.97 5.11 20.38
CA PRO A 151 -12.77 4.60 21.03
C PRO A 151 -12.07 3.50 20.22
N SER A 152 -12.81 2.63 19.55
CA SER A 152 -12.27 1.60 18.65
C SER A 152 -11.38 2.15 17.55
N ASP A 153 -11.83 3.23 16.89
CA ASP A 153 -11.12 3.77 15.74
C ASP A 153 -9.91 4.59 16.18
N ARG A 154 -10.00 5.24 17.36
CA ARG A 154 -8.87 5.99 17.96
C ARG A 154 -7.80 5.09 18.57
N ALA A 155 -8.16 3.89 19.03
CA ALA A 155 -7.24 2.92 19.58
C ALA A 155 -6.55 2.06 18.50
N ASP A 156 -7.16 1.91 17.33
CA ASP A 156 -6.58 1.19 16.20
C ASP A 156 -5.47 2.03 15.53
N PRO A 157 -4.19 1.61 15.55
CA PRO A 157 -3.08 2.37 14.94
C PRO A 157 -3.26 2.65 13.44
N GLN A 158 -4.08 1.86 12.74
CA GLN A 158 -4.39 2.05 11.33
C GLN A 158 -5.36 3.21 11.07
N LEU A 159 -6.20 3.56 12.05
CA LEU A 159 -7.25 4.57 11.92
C LEU A 159 -7.06 5.77 12.85
N ALA A 160 -6.22 5.64 13.88
CA ALA A 160 -6.07 6.62 14.94
C ALA A 160 -5.81 8.04 14.42
N ASP A 161 -4.95 8.18 13.39
CA ASP A 161 -4.60 9.47 12.80
C ASP A 161 -5.78 10.17 12.13
N THR A 162 -6.64 9.43 11.43
CA THR A 162 -7.88 9.98 10.82
C THR A 162 -8.87 10.47 11.87
N HIS A 163 -8.80 9.94 13.09
CA HIS A 163 -9.69 10.29 14.20
C HIS A 163 -8.99 11.08 15.32
N ARG A 164 -7.85 11.71 15.01
CA ARG A 164 -7.20 12.69 15.87
C ARG A 164 -8.00 13.98 15.94
N CYS A 165 -7.53 14.90 16.79
CA CYS A 165 -8.09 16.24 16.88
C CYS A 165 -8.05 16.91 15.49
N PRO A 166 -9.20 17.29 14.90
CA PRO A 166 -9.24 17.86 13.55
C PRO A 166 -8.54 19.22 13.49
N GLN A 167 -8.61 20.03 14.55
CA GLN A 167 -7.96 21.34 14.59
C GLN A 167 -6.43 21.22 14.61
N CYS A 168 -5.87 20.39 15.49
CA CYS A 168 -4.42 20.22 15.57
C CYS A 168 -3.82 19.44 14.40
N TYR A 169 -4.60 18.56 13.77
CA TYR A 169 -4.12 17.72 12.66
C TYR A 169 -4.29 18.41 11.29
N SER A 170 -5.27 19.30 11.12
CA SER A 170 -5.45 20.09 9.90
C SER A 170 -4.72 21.42 9.89
N SER A 171 -4.25 21.89 11.04
CA SER A 171 -3.42 23.10 11.09
C SER A 171 -2.00 22.72 10.68
N ASP A 172 -1.60 23.13 9.48
CA ASP A 172 -0.18 23.30 9.19
C ASP A 172 0.41 24.21 10.27
N PRO A 173 1.65 23.96 10.72
CA PRO A 173 2.40 24.97 11.47
C PRO A 173 2.67 26.13 10.51
N SER A 174 1.69 27.03 10.32
CA SER A 174 1.97 28.34 9.77
C SER A 174 3.03 28.98 10.67
N PRO A 175 4.11 29.55 10.11
CA PRO A 175 4.98 30.40 10.90
C PRO A 175 4.08 31.47 11.50
N SER A 176 4.10 31.56 12.83
CA SER A 176 3.36 32.58 13.55
C SER A 176 3.83 33.93 13.03
N ASP A 177 2.93 34.74 12.51
CA ASP A 177 3.19 36.14 12.24
C ASP A 177 3.79 36.79 13.51
N PRO A 178 4.80 37.65 13.38
CA PRO A 178 5.36 38.36 14.52
C PRO A 178 4.26 39.29 15.09
N PRO A 179 4.16 39.44 16.42
CA PRO A 179 3.18 40.34 16.99
C PRO A 179 3.50 41.76 16.54
N ASP A 180 2.47 42.42 16.03
CA ASP A 180 2.47 43.78 15.53
C ASP A 180 3.16 44.78 16.46
N ALA A 181 3.88 45.68 15.81
CA ALA A 181 4.50 46.85 16.38
C ALA A 181 3.51 47.69 17.20
N ARG A 182 3.85 47.91 18.48
CA ARG A 182 3.52 49.16 19.17
C ARG A 182 4.79 49.79 19.71
N THR A 183 5.15 50.88 19.07
CA THR A 183 6.13 51.89 19.49
C THR A 183 5.69 52.54 20.81
N GLU A 184 6.61 52.64 21.77
CA GLU A 184 6.87 53.75 22.72
C GLU A 184 7.69 53.20 23.92
N GLN A 185 9.02 53.36 23.94
CA GLN A 185 9.85 54.49 24.41
C GLN A 185 10.53 54.23 25.78
N TYR A 186 11.84 53.94 25.70
CA TYR A 186 12.96 54.35 26.57
C TYR A 186 13.00 54.09 28.10
N ALA A 187 13.88 53.15 28.50
CA ALA A 187 14.96 53.22 29.52
C ALA A 187 15.26 51.77 29.97
N GLY A 188 16.39 51.12 29.71
CA GLY A 188 17.75 51.53 30.02
C GLY A 188 18.32 50.65 31.16
N THR A 189 18.53 49.34 30.97
CA THR A 189 19.45 48.55 31.83
C THR A 189 19.86 47.19 31.25
N ARG A 190 21.19 47.03 31.11
CA ARG A 190 22.08 45.85 31.21
C ARG A 190 21.58 44.44 30.82
N GLY A 191 22.37 43.83 29.94
CA GLY A 191 22.18 42.49 29.38
C GLY A 191 22.23 41.33 30.38
N GLY A 192 21.38 40.36 30.10
CA GLY A 192 21.46 38.98 30.56
C GLY A 192 21.15 38.06 29.36
N PRO A 193 21.67 36.82 29.34
CA PRO A 193 21.56 35.94 28.18
C PRO A 193 20.10 35.54 27.94
N SER A 194 19.62 35.80 26.73
CA SER A 194 18.37 35.26 26.19
C SER A 194 18.33 33.74 26.32
N PRO A 195 17.18 33.13 26.70
CA PRO A 195 17.05 31.68 26.71
C PRO A 195 17.21 31.15 25.27
N PRO A 196 17.79 29.95 25.08
CA PRO A 196 18.00 29.41 23.75
C PRO A 196 16.67 29.26 23.02
N PRO A 197 16.65 29.43 21.67
CA PRO A 197 15.46 29.16 20.89
C PRO A 197 15.02 27.73 21.18
N ARG A 198 13.74 27.58 21.56
CA ARG A 198 13.10 26.28 21.73
C ARG A 198 13.41 25.44 20.51
N THR A 199 14.16 24.37 20.72
CA THR A 199 14.50 23.36 19.73
C THR A 199 13.22 22.91 19.04
N ALA A 200 13.03 23.32 17.78
CA ALA A 200 12.02 22.77 16.92
C ALA A 200 12.27 21.26 16.85
N SER A 201 11.30 20.47 17.28
CA SER A 201 11.33 19.01 17.19
C SER A 201 11.50 18.61 15.72
N ALA A 202 12.70 18.13 15.36
CA ALA A 202 13.00 17.69 14.01
C ALA A 202 12.00 16.61 13.54
N GLY A 203 11.38 16.81 12.37
CA GLY A 203 10.70 15.75 11.62
C GLY A 203 9.20 15.57 11.85
N VAL A 204 8.51 16.49 12.54
CA VAL A 204 7.04 16.46 12.65
C VAL A 204 6.43 17.33 11.54
N GLY A 205 5.68 16.70 10.63
CA GLY A 205 5.01 17.39 9.52
C GLY A 205 4.32 16.41 8.58
N LEU A 206 3.83 16.91 7.45
CA LEU A 206 3.27 16.07 6.37
C LEU A 206 4.39 15.29 5.67
N LEU A 207 4.10 14.04 5.30
CA LEU A 207 5.09 13.13 4.70
C LEU A 207 5.64 13.68 3.38
N CYS A 208 4.78 14.27 2.54
CA CYS A 208 5.16 14.83 1.24
C CYS A 208 6.13 16.01 1.35
N ASP A 209 5.99 16.81 2.40
CA ASP A 209 6.78 18.03 2.57
C ASP A 209 8.13 17.73 3.20
N VAL A 210 8.14 16.87 4.22
CA VAL A 210 9.37 16.54 4.95
C VAL A 210 10.21 15.48 4.22
N TYR A 211 9.56 14.48 3.59
CA TYR A 211 10.24 13.35 2.93
C TYR A 211 9.66 13.03 1.54
N PRO A 212 9.86 13.90 0.53
CA PRO A 212 9.31 13.72 -0.82
C PRO A 212 9.77 12.43 -1.50
N SER A 213 11.01 11.99 -1.25
CA SER A 213 11.56 10.73 -1.77
C SER A 213 10.85 9.49 -1.25
N LEU A 214 10.33 9.53 0.00
CA LEU A 214 9.46 8.50 0.54
C LEU A 214 8.06 8.62 -0.03
N ALA A 215 7.48 9.83 -0.04
CA ALA A 215 6.14 10.08 -0.57
C ALA A 215 5.98 9.61 -2.03
N ALA A 216 7.02 9.75 -2.87
CA ALA A 216 7.04 9.26 -4.24
C ALA A 216 6.89 7.73 -4.37
N GLN A 217 7.16 6.98 -3.29
CA GLN A 217 7.03 5.52 -3.26
C GLN A 217 5.67 5.04 -2.76
N TRP A 218 4.75 5.95 -2.45
CA TRP A 218 3.38 5.60 -2.08
C TRP A 218 2.70 4.81 -3.21
N ASP A 219 1.97 3.72 -2.88
CA ASP A 219 1.16 2.99 -3.87
C ASP A 219 -0.29 3.52 -3.86
N PRO A 220 -0.66 4.46 -4.76
CA PRO A 220 -1.99 5.07 -4.72
C PRO A 220 -3.10 4.06 -5.06
N LEU A 221 -2.84 3.07 -5.91
CA LEU A 221 -3.86 2.12 -6.32
C LEU A 221 -4.21 1.17 -5.18
N ARG A 222 -3.20 0.67 -4.46
CA ARG A 222 -3.43 -0.20 -3.30
C ARG A 222 -3.99 0.56 -2.11
N ASN A 223 -3.47 1.74 -1.82
CA ASN A 223 -3.92 2.51 -0.65
C ASN A 223 -5.36 3.05 -0.82
N ARG A 224 -5.87 3.18 -2.04
CA ARG A 224 -7.29 3.50 -2.30
C ARG A 224 -8.25 2.33 -2.05
N LEU A 225 -7.76 1.10 -1.90
CA LEU A 225 -8.61 -0.06 -1.62
C LEU A 225 -9.11 0.01 -0.18
N LEU A 226 -10.43 0.08 0.01
CA LEU A 226 -11.06 0.17 1.32
C LEU A 226 -10.67 -0.99 2.26
N GLN A 227 -10.39 -2.17 1.71
CA GLN A 227 -9.96 -3.34 2.47
C GLN A 227 -8.63 -3.13 3.19
N ASN A 228 -7.77 -2.24 2.67
CA ASN A 228 -6.49 -1.91 3.29
C ASN A 228 -6.62 -0.89 4.43
N ARG A 229 -7.81 -0.31 4.63
CA ARG A 229 -8.11 0.64 5.73
C ARG A 229 -7.15 1.82 5.81
N VAL A 230 -6.53 2.22 4.69
CA VAL A 230 -5.76 3.46 4.58
C VAL A 230 -6.74 4.58 4.22
N ARG A 231 -6.94 5.52 5.14
CA ARG A 231 -7.95 6.59 5.00
C ARG A 231 -7.38 7.94 4.61
N LEU A 232 -6.07 8.13 4.80
CA LEU A 232 -5.37 9.36 4.47
C LEU A 232 -4.67 9.22 3.12
N SER A 233 -4.63 10.32 2.37
CA SER A 233 -3.81 10.42 1.16
C SER A 233 -2.36 10.74 1.51
N VAL A 234 -1.47 10.65 0.51
CA VAL A 234 -0.04 10.94 0.68
C VAL A 234 0.23 12.39 1.11
N THR A 235 -0.68 13.32 0.80
CA THR A 235 -0.58 14.75 1.15
C THR A 235 -1.12 15.07 2.53
N GLU A 236 -1.84 14.16 3.18
CA GLU A 236 -2.48 14.38 4.48
C GLU A 236 -1.83 13.56 5.60
N VAL A 237 -1.01 12.56 5.24
CA VAL A 237 -0.42 11.65 6.21
C VAL A 237 0.81 12.29 6.85
N HIS A 238 0.84 12.33 8.18
CA HIS A 238 2.00 12.82 8.93
C HIS A 238 3.12 11.79 9.01
N THR A 239 4.36 12.28 9.13
CA THR A 239 5.59 11.48 9.31
C THR A 239 5.53 10.55 10.53
N SER A 240 4.82 10.93 11.59
CA SER A 240 4.66 10.14 12.81
C SER A 240 3.57 9.06 12.72
N SER A 241 2.89 8.93 11.58
CA SER A 241 1.73 8.05 11.44
C SER A 241 2.11 6.58 11.66
N ALA A 242 1.39 5.90 12.55
CA ALA A 242 1.58 4.46 12.79
C ALA A 242 0.85 3.59 11.76
N SER A 243 0.08 4.19 10.83
CA SER A 243 -0.70 3.47 9.84
C SER A 243 0.20 2.69 8.88
N ASN A 244 -0.15 1.41 8.67
CA ASN A 244 0.48 0.57 7.66
C ASN A 244 -0.06 0.95 6.28
N VAL A 245 0.84 1.33 5.38
CA VAL A 245 0.50 1.74 4.02
C VAL A 245 1.28 0.91 3.02
N TRP A 246 0.73 0.76 1.83
CA TRP A 246 1.40 0.09 0.73
C TRP A 246 2.35 1.07 0.05
N TRP A 247 3.59 0.62 -0.09
CA TRP A 247 4.65 1.30 -0.82
C TRP A 247 4.96 0.51 -2.08
N ARG A 248 5.59 1.14 -3.07
CA ARG A 248 6.02 0.54 -4.33
C ARG A 248 7.46 0.91 -4.63
N CYS A 249 8.27 -0.12 -4.92
CA CYS A 249 9.72 0.04 -4.96
C CYS A 249 10.11 0.68 -6.29
N PRO A 250 10.93 1.76 -6.31
CA PRO A 250 11.36 2.36 -7.56
C PRO A 250 12.24 1.41 -8.38
N LEU A 251 12.97 0.50 -7.73
CA LEU A 251 13.86 -0.45 -8.40
C LEU A 251 13.13 -1.70 -8.90
N CYS A 252 12.51 -2.48 -8.00
CA CYS A 252 11.92 -3.77 -8.35
C CYS A 252 10.42 -3.71 -8.62
N CYS A 253 9.81 -2.52 -8.57
CA CYS A 253 8.38 -2.28 -8.76
C CYS A 253 7.43 -3.08 -7.85
N SER A 254 7.97 -3.83 -6.88
CA SER A 254 7.21 -4.72 -6.02
C SER A 254 6.57 -3.93 -4.88
N PRO A 255 5.29 -4.19 -4.57
CA PRO A 255 4.63 -3.55 -3.46
C PRO A 255 4.99 -4.22 -2.14
N TRP A 256 5.01 -3.44 -1.05
CA TRP A 256 5.12 -3.97 0.30
C TRP A 256 4.37 -3.07 1.29
N LEU A 257 3.90 -3.69 2.38
CA LEU A 257 3.25 -3.01 3.49
C LEU A 257 4.27 -2.66 4.57
N GLN A 258 4.23 -1.43 5.07
CA GLN A 258 5.02 -0.97 6.22
C GLN A 258 4.37 0.29 6.81
N SER A 259 4.53 0.52 8.11
CA SER A 259 4.07 1.77 8.73
C SER A 259 4.89 2.97 8.31
N VAL A 260 4.24 4.13 8.22
CA VAL A 260 4.88 5.40 7.83
C VAL A 260 5.97 5.77 8.82
N SER A 261 5.67 5.78 10.12
CA SER A 261 6.62 6.15 11.18
C SER A 261 7.86 5.27 11.21
N SER A 262 7.71 3.94 11.06
CA SER A 262 8.85 3.01 11.00
C SER A 262 9.73 3.30 9.79
N ARG A 263 9.12 3.52 8.61
CA ARG A 263 9.86 3.80 7.39
C ARG A 263 10.59 5.15 7.45
N VAL A 264 9.93 6.18 7.98
CA VAL A 264 10.52 7.50 8.21
C VAL A 264 11.72 7.40 9.16
N ALA A 265 11.57 6.70 10.29
CA ALA A 265 12.66 6.53 11.26
C ALA A 265 13.87 5.82 10.63
N GLN A 266 13.64 4.76 9.84
CA GLN A 266 14.70 4.06 9.10
C GLN A 266 15.42 4.99 8.12
N TYR A 267 14.66 5.77 7.36
CA TYR A 267 15.24 6.70 6.37
C TYR A 267 16.02 7.83 7.03
N ALA A 268 15.49 8.42 8.11
CA ALA A 268 16.17 9.46 8.86
C ALA A 268 17.52 8.97 9.44
N LEU A 269 17.55 7.76 10.00
CA LEU A 269 18.78 7.13 10.49
C LEU A 269 19.79 6.90 9.34
N ALA A 270 19.33 6.45 8.18
CA ALA A 270 20.17 6.27 7.00
C ALA A 270 20.77 7.59 6.50
N MET A 271 19.97 8.66 6.48
CA MET A 271 20.44 10.00 6.12
C MET A 271 21.52 10.52 7.08
N GLN A 272 21.32 10.38 8.39
CA GLN A 272 22.30 10.79 9.40
C GLN A 272 23.64 10.07 9.21
N ARG A 273 23.60 8.76 8.98
CA ARG A 273 24.82 7.96 8.76
C ARG A 273 25.54 8.31 7.47
N HIS A 274 24.78 8.54 6.39
CA HIS A 274 25.35 8.96 5.12
C HIS A 274 26.00 10.35 5.21
N ALA A 275 25.40 11.29 5.96
CA ALA A 275 26.00 12.59 6.24
C ALA A 275 27.31 12.45 7.06
N ALA A 276 27.32 11.59 8.08
CA ALA A 276 28.53 11.32 8.87
C ALA A 276 29.66 10.72 8.02
N HIS A 277 29.36 9.76 7.12
CA HIS A 277 30.37 9.17 6.23
C HIS A 277 30.93 10.20 5.24
N ARG A 278 30.10 11.10 4.70
CA ARG A 278 30.56 12.20 3.84
C ARG A 278 31.46 13.17 4.60
N ALA A 279 31.15 13.48 5.85
CA ALA A 279 31.97 14.35 6.69
C ALA A 279 33.34 13.73 7.03
N SER A 280 33.42 12.41 7.18
CA SER A 280 34.66 11.69 7.49
C SER A 280 35.54 11.36 6.28
N THR A 281 35.04 11.51 5.05
CA THR A 281 35.82 11.23 3.83
C THR A 281 36.49 12.52 3.35
N PRO A 282 37.83 12.67 3.44
CA PRO A 282 38.50 13.85 2.92
C PRO A 282 38.28 13.94 1.41
N SER A 283 37.91 15.13 0.92
CA SER A 283 37.82 15.41 -0.51
C SER A 283 39.15 15.06 -1.19
N PRO A 284 39.16 14.39 -2.36
CA PRO A 284 40.39 14.18 -3.09
C PRO A 284 40.90 15.54 -3.57
N THR A 285 41.90 16.09 -2.87
CA THR A 285 42.71 17.20 -3.34
C THR A 285 43.62 16.68 -4.44
N GLY A 286 43.16 16.78 -5.68
CA GLY A 286 43.97 16.51 -6.86
C GLY A 286 43.20 16.90 -8.12
N PRO A 287 43.63 17.92 -8.88
CA PRO A 287 43.09 18.16 -10.20
C PRO A 287 43.69 17.11 -11.13
N THR A 288 42.98 16.00 -11.35
CA THR A 288 43.20 15.18 -12.54
C THR A 288 42.24 15.67 -13.63
N PRO A 289 42.73 16.39 -14.65
CA PRO A 289 41.90 16.76 -15.79
C PRO A 289 41.76 15.52 -16.69
N GLY A 290 40.54 15.02 -16.87
CA GLY A 290 40.29 14.01 -17.91
C GLY A 290 39.21 12.96 -17.66
N ASP A 291 38.31 13.11 -16.70
CA ASP A 291 37.16 12.20 -16.58
C ASP A 291 35.86 13.01 -16.43
N ASP A 292 35.22 13.30 -17.56
CA ASP A 292 33.86 13.87 -17.67
C ASP A 292 32.77 12.87 -17.25
N SER A 293 33.08 12.02 -16.28
CA SER A 293 32.09 11.31 -15.50
C SER A 293 31.62 12.30 -14.42
N GLN A 294 30.62 13.13 -14.76
CA GLN A 294 29.84 13.88 -13.77
C GLN A 294 29.32 12.90 -12.71
N GLY A 295 30.12 12.72 -11.65
CA GLY A 295 29.82 11.86 -10.54
C GLY A 295 28.63 12.45 -9.82
N PHE A 296 27.43 11.93 -10.13
CA PHE A 296 26.27 12.07 -9.27
C PHE A 296 26.70 11.60 -7.87
N ALA A 297 27.03 12.55 -6.99
CA ALA A 297 27.33 12.29 -5.60
C ALA A 297 26.11 11.59 -4.99
N GLY A 298 26.19 10.26 -4.89
CA GLY A 298 25.07 9.33 -4.76
C GLY A 298 23.97 9.84 -3.84
N GLU A 299 22.83 10.19 -4.43
CA GLU A 299 21.62 10.48 -3.69
C GLU A 299 21.17 9.21 -2.96
N LEU A 300 20.87 9.32 -1.67
CA LEU A 300 20.40 8.19 -0.87
C LEU A 300 18.97 7.84 -1.33
N VAL A 301 18.85 6.91 -2.27
CA VAL A 301 17.56 6.40 -2.74
C VAL A 301 17.05 5.32 -1.77
N PRO A 302 15.94 5.57 -1.02
CA PRO A 302 15.37 4.54 -0.16
C PRO A 302 14.78 3.43 -1.02
N LEU A 303 15.02 2.17 -0.68
CA LEU A 303 14.50 1.03 -1.43
C LEU A 303 13.50 0.25 -0.57
N CYS A 304 12.99 -0.85 -1.13
CA CYS A 304 12.18 -1.78 -0.35
C CYS A 304 13.07 -2.71 0.48
N PRO A 305 12.56 -3.30 1.58
CA PRO A 305 13.31 -4.23 2.42
C PRO A 305 13.99 -5.38 1.65
N SER A 306 13.35 -5.86 0.58
CA SER A 306 13.91 -6.94 -0.24
C SER A 306 15.09 -6.51 -1.12
N CYS A 307 15.10 -5.27 -1.61
CA CYS A 307 16.22 -4.73 -2.37
C CYS A 307 17.38 -4.34 -1.45
N GLU A 308 17.09 -3.79 -0.28
CA GLU A 308 18.09 -3.46 0.74
C GLU A 308 18.85 -4.70 1.22
N ARG A 309 18.11 -5.80 1.50
CA ARG A 309 18.73 -7.10 1.83
C ARG A 309 19.61 -7.68 0.72
N ARG A 310 19.37 -7.30 -0.54
CA ARG A 310 20.20 -7.70 -1.70
C ARG A 310 21.39 -6.78 -1.94
N GLY A 311 21.61 -5.77 -1.09
CA GLY A 311 22.70 -4.81 -1.26
C GLY A 311 22.48 -3.81 -2.41
N ALA A 312 21.24 -3.64 -2.89
CA ALA A 312 20.97 -2.77 -4.04
C ALA A 312 20.97 -1.26 -3.70
N SER A 313 21.07 -0.89 -2.42
CA SER A 313 21.19 0.51 -1.99
C SER A 313 22.58 0.74 -1.41
N ALA A 314 23.18 1.90 -1.71
CA ALA A 314 24.39 2.39 -1.01
C ALA A 314 24.18 2.50 0.51
N SER A 315 22.92 2.56 0.96
CA SER A 315 22.56 2.53 2.37
C SER A 315 22.87 1.18 3.04
N SER A 316 22.90 0.07 2.31
CA SER A 316 23.14 -1.27 2.87
C SER A 316 24.57 -1.39 3.43
N THR A 317 25.54 -0.76 2.77
CA THR A 317 26.94 -0.69 3.21
C THR A 317 27.12 0.23 4.44
N ILE A 318 26.20 1.17 4.67
CA ILE A 318 26.28 2.21 5.71
C ILE A 318 25.44 1.82 6.95
N THR A 319 24.55 0.83 6.86
CA THR A 319 23.65 0.43 7.96
C THR A 319 24.27 -0.35 9.13
N SER A 320 25.55 -0.71 9.09
CA SER A 320 26.18 -1.51 10.14
C SER A 320 27.53 -0.90 10.55
N ALA A 321 27.53 -0.20 11.69
CA ALA A 321 28.75 0.13 12.44
C ALA A 321 29.18 -1.03 13.37
N GLY A 322 28.43 -2.15 13.38
CA GLY A 322 28.68 -3.33 14.21
C GLY A 322 27.85 -4.55 13.77
N PRO A 323 28.22 -5.77 14.23
CA PRO A 323 27.53 -7.01 13.88
C PRO A 323 26.12 -7.01 14.48
N ARG A 324 25.11 -7.30 13.66
CA ARG A 324 23.73 -7.53 14.13
C ARG A 324 23.69 -8.88 14.84
N ARG A 325 23.37 -8.89 16.13
CA ARG A 325 23.35 -10.11 16.96
C ARG A 325 21.94 -10.52 17.33
N TRP A 326 21.09 -9.56 17.63
CA TRP A 326 19.74 -9.77 18.15
C TRP A 326 18.68 -9.33 17.14
N LEU A 327 17.46 -9.88 17.25
CA LEU A 327 16.36 -9.53 16.36
C LEU A 327 16.06 -8.02 16.39
N ALA A 328 16.23 -7.38 17.55
CA ALA A 328 16.11 -5.93 17.70
C ALA A 328 17.08 -5.13 16.80
N ASP A 329 18.24 -5.68 16.45
CA ASP A 329 19.26 -5.02 15.61
C ASP A 329 18.88 -5.01 14.12
N ASP A 330 17.96 -5.90 13.70
CA ASP A 330 17.50 -6.01 12.32
C ASP A 330 16.06 -5.51 12.18
N VAL A 331 15.91 -4.19 11.95
CA VAL A 331 14.62 -3.51 11.83
C VAL A 331 13.77 -4.06 10.66
N LEU A 332 14.38 -4.67 9.65
CA LEU A 332 13.66 -5.27 8.54
C LEU A 332 13.00 -6.58 8.96
N LEU A 333 13.73 -7.46 9.64
CA LEU A 333 13.18 -8.70 10.19
C LEU A 333 12.23 -8.45 11.36
N LEU A 334 12.56 -7.53 12.27
CA LEU A 334 11.71 -7.18 13.40
C LEU A 334 10.32 -6.74 12.93
N GLY A 335 10.24 -5.89 11.90
CA GLY A 335 8.95 -5.47 11.34
C GLY A 335 8.19 -6.54 10.55
N GLU A 336 8.75 -7.74 10.36
CA GLU A 336 8.04 -8.91 9.83
C GLU A 336 7.65 -9.91 10.92
N ALA A 337 8.22 -9.83 12.11
CA ALA A 337 8.00 -10.76 13.20
C ALA A 337 6.69 -10.48 13.93
N LEU A 338 5.88 -11.52 14.13
CA LEU A 338 4.68 -11.51 14.98
C LEU A 338 5.06 -12.08 16.36
N LEU A 339 5.74 -11.26 17.16
CA LEU A 339 6.20 -11.64 18.49
C LEU A 339 5.01 -11.79 19.45
N ARG A 340 5.10 -12.79 20.32
CA ARG A 340 4.18 -12.93 21.46
C ARG A 340 4.58 -11.98 22.58
N PRO A 341 3.68 -11.64 23.53
CA PRO A 341 3.97 -10.71 24.61
C PRO A 341 5.16 -11.12 25.51
N ASP A 342 5.44 -12.42 25.62
CA ASP A 342 6.56 -13.00 26.38
C ASP A 342 7.90 -12.97 25.64
N GLN A 343 7.91 -12.64 24.34
CA GLN A 343 9.09 -12.68 23.50
C GLN A 343 9.76 -11.32 23.39
N ASP A 344 10.90 -11.15 24.06
CA ASP A 344 11.71 -9.93 23.95
C ASP A 344 12.66 -9.98 22.74
N PRO A 345 12.54 -9.06 21.76
CA PRO A 345 13.43 -9.03 20.59
C PRO A 345 14.91 -8.80 20.91
N HIS A 346 15.25 -8.27 22.09
CA HIS A 346 16.65 -8.07 22.49
C HIS A 346 17.33 -9.36 22.97
N ASN A 347 16.54 -10.41 23.28
CA ASN A 347 17.04 -11.71 23.72
C ASN A 347 16.91 -12.81 22.66
N ILE A 348 16.43 -12.47 21.46
CA ILE A 348 16.27 -13.41 20.34
C ILE A 348 17.47 -13.29 19.42
N SER A 349 18.34 -14.30 19.40
CA SER A 349 19.53 -14.33 18.53
C SER A 349 19.15 -14.45 17.05
N LEU A 350 19.78 -13.64 16.19
CA LEU A 350 19.62 -13.69 14.73
C LEU A 350 20.16 -14.98 14.10
N THR A 351 21.11 -15.62 14.75
CA THR A 351 21.69 -16.91 14.32
C THR A 351 21.05 -18.10 15.03
N GLY A 352 20.07 -17.86 15.91
CA GLY A 352 19.37 -18.89 16.67
C GLY A 352 18.32 -19.64 15.84
N GLU A 353 18.04 -20.88 16.25
CA GLU A 353 17.04 -21.75 15.62
C GLU A 353 15.62 -21.53 16.17
N THR A 354 15.41 -20.51 17.00
CA THR A 354 14.10 -20.15 17.54
C THR A 354 13.09 -19.94 16.41
N THR A 355 11.96 -20.65 16.47
CA THR A 355 10.89 -20.51 15.49
C THR A 355 9.95 -19.39 15.92
N LEU A 356 9.76 -18.41 15.03
CA LEU A 356 8.81 -17.32 15.21
C LEU A 356 7.69 -17.38 14.18
N GLN A 357 6.59 -16.71 14.46
CA GLN A 357 5.57 -16.39 13.46
C GLN A 357 5.99 -15.12 12.70
N TRP A 358 5.84 -15.14 11.39
CA TRP A 358 6.22 -14.04 10.50
C TRP A 358 5.04 -13.65 9.63
N ARG A 359 4.92 -12.37 9.30
CA ARG A 359 3.98 -11.86 8.30
C ARG A 359 4.71 -11.21 7.14
N CYS A 360 4.51 -11.74 5.93
CA CYS A 360 5.19 -11.22 4.75
C CYS A 360 4.69 -9.82 4.38
N ARG A 361 5.57 -8.83 4.24
CA ARG A 361 5.20 -7.46 3.84
C ARG A 361 4.55 -7.38 2.45
N SER A 362 4.87 -8.31 1.54
CA SER A 362 4.37 -8.25 0.16
C SER A 362 3.01 -8.92 -0.04
N CYS A 363 2.77 -10.06 0.60
CA CYS A 363 1.55 -10.84 0.40
C CYS A 363 0.69 -11.04 1.66
N GLN A 364 1.14 -10.52 2.82
CA GLN A 364 0.49 -10.64 4.13
C GLN A 364 0.28 -12.07 4.62
N PHE A 365 0.88 -13.07 3.97
CA PHE A 365 0.85 -14.45 4.41
C PHE A 365 1.62 -14.62 5.70
N GLU A 366 0.98 -15.30 6.66
CA GLU A 366 1.57 -15.68 7.94
C GLU A 366 2.19 -17.06 7.85
N TYR A 367 3.38 -17.22 8.40
CA TYR A 367 4.11 -18.48 8.36
C TYR A 367 5.11 -18.59 9.51
N ALA A 368 5.40 -19.83 9.89
CA ALA A 368 6.46 -20.15 10.84
C ALA A 368 7.80 -20.32 10.10
N ALA A 369 8.87 -19.78 10.66
CA ALA A 369 10.25 -20.02 10.23
C ALA A 369 11.22 -19.73 11.37
N THR A 370 12.41 -20.34 11.33
CA THR A 370 13.48 -20.03 12.28
C THR A 370 14.12 -18.68 11.97
N VAL A 371 14.60 -17.97 13.01
CA VAL A 371 15.30 -16.68 12.81
C VAL A 371 16.55 -16.87 11.96
N ALA A 372 17.35 -17.92 12.22
CA ALA A 372 18.53 -18.25 11.43
C ALA A 372 18.22 -18.45 9.94
N ASN A 373 17.13 -19.13 9.56
CA ASN A 373 16.78 -19.29 8.15
C ASN A 373 16.41 -17.95 7.49
N ARG A 374 15.71 -17.08 8.22
CA ARG A 374 15.33 -15.75 7.73
C ARG A 374 16.54 -14.83 7.57
N PHE A 375 17.49 -14.88 8.50
CA PHE A 375 18.66 -14.02 8.54
C PHE A 375 19.83 -14.56 7.71
N LEU A 376 20.34 -15.74 8.02
CA LEU A 376 21.52 -16.32 7.37
C LEU A 376 21.21 -16.81 5.95
N ARG A 377 20.09 -17.53 5.78
CA ARG A 377 19.72 -18.14 4.48
C ARG A 377 18.83 -17.26 3.61
N HIS A 378 18.45 -16.08 4.11
CA HIS A 378 17.56 -15.15 3.41
C HIS A 378 16.26 -15.83 2.94
N GLU A 379 15.73 -16.75 3.75
CA GLU A 379 14.57 -17.55 3.38
C GLU A 379 13.36 -16.64 3.11
N ARG A 380 12.77 -16.84 1.92
CA ARG A 380 11.63 -16.06 1.44
C ARG A 380 10.33 -16.65 1.95
N CYS A 381 9.30 -15.81 2.04
CA CYS A 381 7.93 -16.25 2.33
C CYS A 381 7.51 -17.44 1.44
N PRO A 382 6.95 -18.53 2.01
CA PRO A 382 6.52 -19.70 1.27
C PRO A 382 5.52 -19.42 0.16
N GLN A 383 4.60 -18.47 0.37
CA GLN A 383 3.62 -18.08 -0.64
C GLN A 383 4.27 -17.29 -1.80
N CYS A 384 5.17 -16.33 -1.48
CA CYS A 384 5.89 -15.54 -2.50
C CYS A 384 6.96 -16.33 -3.27
N SER A 385 7.37 -17.50 -2.76
CA SER A 385 8.36 -18.37 -3.40
C SER A 385 7.74 -19.58 -4.10
N GLY A 386 6.42 -19.76 -4.01
CA GLY A 386 5.70 -20.89 -4.62
C GLY A 386 5.74 -22.19 -3.80
N ARG A 387 6.36 -22.20 -2.63
CA ARG A 387 6.38 -23.37 -1.72
C ARG A 387 5.00 -23.69 -1.16
N THR A 388 4.19 -22.66 -0.89
CA THR A 388 2.78 -22.81 -0.51
C THR A 388 1.89 -22.35 -1.65
N LYS A 389 1.01 -23.23 -2.13
CA LYS A 389 0.10 -22.93 -3.24
C LYS A 389 -1.07 -22.08 -2.73
N SER A 390 -1.38 -21.01 -3.44
CA SER A 390 -2.46 -20.08 -3.11
C SER A 390 -3.02 -19.43 -4.37
N MET A 391 -4.22 -18.86 -4.29
CA MET A 391 -4.79 -18.10 -5.41
C MET A 391 -3.87 -16.94 -5.86
N LEU A 392 -2.95 -16.47 -5.01
CA LEU A 392 -2.01 -15.39 -5.29
C LEU A 392 -0.78 -15.83 -6.11
N ASN A 393 -0.52 -17.13 -6.25
CA ASN A 393 0.63 -17.64 -6.99
C ASN A 393 0.32 -18.77 -7.98
N LEU A 394 -0.88 -19.35 -7.96
CA LEU A 394 -1.29 -20.37 -8.93
C LEU A 394 -1.25 -19.81 -10.36
N LEU A 395 -0.57 -20.53 -11.26
CA LEU A 395 -0.38 -20.15 -12.67
C LEU A 395 -1.73 -19.92 -13.36
N VAL A 396 -2.70 -20.81 -13.09
CA VAL A 396 -4.06 -20.76 -13.64
C VAL A 396 -4.85 -19.51 -13.25
N VAL A 397 -4.53 -18.90 -12.11
CA VAL A 397 -5.20 -17.70 -11.61
C VAL A 397 -4.46 -16.44 -12.04
N GLN A 398 -3.14 -16.42 -11.81
CA GLN A 398 -2.33 -15.21 -11.98
C GLN A 398 -1.96 -14.93 -13.44
N ARG A 399 -1.78 -15.98 -14.26
CA ARG A 399 -1.31 -15.88 -15.65
C ARG A 399 -2.17 -16.71 -16.62
N PRO A 400 -3.47 -16.39 -16.77
CA PRO A 400 -4.33 -17.07 -17.74
C PRO A 400 -3.85 -16.91 -19.18
N ASP A 401 -3.12 -15.85 -19.50
CA ASP A 401 -2.44 -15.66 -20.79
C ASP A 401 -1.39 -16.73 -21.08
N VAL A 402 -0.60 -17.11 -20.07
CA VAL A 402 0.41 -18.17 -20.19
C VAL A 402 -0.25 -19.54 -20.27
N VAL A 403 -1.33 -19.76 -19.51
CA VAL A 403 -2.08 -21.02 -19.52
C VAL A 403 -2.64 -21.31 -20.92
N ARG A 404 -3.05 -20.28 -21.68
CA ARG A 404 -3.53 -20.43 -23.07
C ARG A 404 -2.45 -20.88 -24.05
N GLU A 405 -1.19 -20.78 -23.68
CA GLU A 405 -0.05 -21.26 -24.46
C GLU A 405 0.36 -22.67 -24.03
N VAL A 406 -0.03 -23.16 -22.84
CA VAL A 406 0.37 -24.51 -22.40
C VAL A 406 -0.21 -25.56 -23.34
N SER A 407 0.64 -26.51 -23.73
CA SER A 407 0.25 -27.62 -24.59
C SER A 407 -0.90 -28.44 -24.00
N LYS A 408 -1.82 -28.89 -24.88
CA LYS A 408 -2.96 -29.74 -24.53
C LYS A 408 -2.60 -31.06 -23.84
N HIS A 409 -1.34 -31.50 -23.98
CA HIS A 409 -0.87 -32.76 -23.39
C HIS A 409 -0.57 -32.64 -21.89
N ILE A 410 -0.53 -31.43 -21.33
CA ILE A 410 -0.47 -31.25 -19.88
C ILE A 410 -1.87 -31.35 -19.31
N SER A 411 -2.08 -32.31 -18.41
CA SER A 411 -3.39 -32.53 -17.80
C SER A 411 -3.85 -31.31 -16.99
N HIS A 412 -5.15 -31.05 -17.03
CA HIS A 412 -5.76 -29.98 -16.24
C HIS A 412 -5.49 -30.14 -14.73
N THR A 413 -5.44 -31.37 -14.22
CA THR A 413 -5.13 -31.67 -12.82
C THR A 413 -3.72 -31.21 -12.44
N ARG A 414 -2.73 -31.47 -13.31
CA ARG A 414 -1.36 -31.01 -13.10
C ARG A 414 -1.29 -29.48 -13.16
N LEU A 415 -1.91 -28.87 -14.18
CA LEU A 415 -1.92 -27.41 -14.35
C LEU A 415 -2.47 -26.64 -13.16
N ARG A 416 -3.52 -27.16 -12.51
CA ARG A 416 -4.13 -26.54 -11.32
C ARG A 416 -3.18 -26.41 -10.12
N HIS A 417 -2.09 -27.15 -10.12
CA HIS A 417 -1.12 -27.19 -9.02
C HIS A 417 0.21 -26.51 -9.33
N ILE A 418 0.38 -25.96 -10.53
CA ILE A 418 1.59 -25.24 -10.94
C ILE A 418 1.48 -23.79 -10.49
N THR A 419 2.55 -23.27 -9.88
CA THR A 419 2.67 -21.85 -9.53
C THR A 419 3.43 -21.07 -10.59
N VAL A 420 3.31 -19.74 -10.56
CA VAL A 420 4.11 -18.83 -11.39
C VAL A 420 5.61 -18.84 -11.02
N HIS A 421 5.98 -19.51 -9.92
CA HIS A 421 7.35 -19.58 -9.43
C HIS A 421 8.00 -20.95 -9.68
N ASP A 422 7.26 -21.94 -10.17
CA ASP A 422 7.79 -23.28 -10.34
C ASP A 422 8.82 -23.32 -11.48
N ASP A 423 9.96 -23.97 -11.23
CA ASP A 423 11.01 -24.22 -12.24
C ASP A 423 10.71 -25.48 -13.07
N ILE A 424 9.43 -25.87 -13.18
CA ILE A 424 8.99 -27.02 -13.96
C ILE A 424 8.96 -26.64 -15.44
N GLU A 425 9.70 -27.36 -16.27
CA GLU A 425 9.63 -27.22 -17.73
C GLU A 425 8.26 -27.67 -18.27
N LEU A 426 7.65 -26.80 -19.07
CA LEU A 426 6.37 -27.02 -19.72
C LEU A 426 6.53 -26.84 -21.24
N PRO A 427 5.90 -27.72 -22.04
CA PRO A 427 5.71 -27.48 -23.47
C PRO A 427 4.61 -26.45 -23.67
N PHE A 428 4.93 -25.42 -24.45
CA PHE A 428 4.03 -24.36 -24.87
C PHE A 428 3.85 -24.37 -26.40
N VAL A 429 2.78 -23.73 -26.86
CA VAL A 429 2.49 -23.49 -28.28
C VAL A 429 2.32 -21.99 -28.48
N CYS A 430 3.17 -21.41 -29.32
CA CYS A 430 3.15 -19.98 -29.58
C CYS A 430 1.83 -19.58 -30.24
N ARG A 431 1.16 -18.58 -29.67
CA ARG A 431 -0.13 -18.08 -30.20
C ARG A 431 0.03 -17.21 -31.46
N SER A 432 1.25 -16.81 -31.81
CA SER A 432 1.56 -15.99 -32.98
C SER A 432 1.97 -16.84 -34.19
N CYS A 433 2.98 -17.69 -34.03
CA CYS A 433 3.54 -18.50 -35.13
C CYS A 433 3.17 -19.98 -35.09
N TYR A 434 2.42 -20.43 -34.07
CA TYR A 434 2.07 -21.83 -33.82
C TYR A 434 3.23 -22.81 -33.57
N ALA A 435 4.48 -22.34 -33.51
CA ALA A 435 5.60 -23.20 -33.16
C ALA A 435 5.49 -23.67 -31.69
N PRO A 436 5.83 -24.94 -31.40
CA PRO A 436 6.05 -25.36 -30.02
C PRO A 436 7.32 -24.70 -29.47
N TYR A 437 7.40 -24.57 -28.16
CA TYR A 437 8.63 -24.16 -27.46
C TYR A 437 8.57 -24.64 -26.01
N ARG A 438 9.73 -24.81 -25.38
CA ARG A 438 9.82 -25.28 -23.98
C ARG A 438 10.44 -24.22 -23.09
N MET A 439 9.84 -23.98 -21.93
CA MET A 439 10.36 -23.09 -20.89
C MET A 439 9.88 -23.56 -19.52
N THR A 440 10.53 -23.11 -18.45
CA THR A 440 9.94 -23.27 -17.12
C THR A 440 8.74 -22.32 -16.95
N ALA A 441 7.77 -22.72 -16.11
CA ALA A 441 6.65 -21.85 -15.75
C ALA A 441 7.15 -20.50 -15.22
N ARG A 442 8.18 -20.50 -14.36
CA ARG A 442 8.85 -19.30 -13.87
C ARG A 442 9.38 -18.41 -15.00
N THR A 443 10.24 -18.93 -15.87
CA THR A 443 10.88 -18.11 -16.93
C THR A 443 9.84 -17.56 -17.89
N ARG A 444 8.82 -18.35 -18.25
CA ARG A 444 7.72 -17.86 -19.08
C ARG A 444 6.92 -16.75 -18.39
N CYS A 445 6.72 -16.84 -17.07
CA CYS A 445 6.05 -15.80 -16.30
C CYS A 445 6.90 -14.53 -16.16
N SER A 446 8.23 -14.63 -16.15
CA SER A 446 9.13 -13.46 -16.18
C SER A 446 9.04 -12.67 -17.48
N VAL A 447 8.66 -13.30 -18.60
CA VAL A 447 8.42 -12.61 -19.88
C VAL A 447 7.14 -11.76 -19.77
N PRO A 448 7.23 -10.43 -20.00
CA PRO A 448 6.07 -9.53 -19.92
C PRO A 448 4.96 -9.90 -20.91
N ARG A 449 3.72 -9.54 -20.56
CA ARG A 449 2.57 -9.72 -21.45
C ARG A 449 2.80 -8.98 -22.78
N GLY A 450 2.50 -9.65 -23.89
CA GLY A 450 2.67 -9.08 -25.23
C GLY A 450 4.08 -9.15 -25.81
N VAL A 451 5.08 -9.55 -25.02
CA VAL A 451 6.43 -9.88 -25.52
C VAL A 451 6.43 -11.36 -25.96
N PRO A 452 6.92 -11.70 -27.16
CA PRO A 452 7.00 -13.09 -27.58
C PRO A 452 7.99 -13.88 -26.71
N ALA A 453 7.51 -15.00 -26.14
CA ALA A 453 8.35 -15.93 -25.38
C ALA A 453 8.98 -17.03 -26.26
N CYS A 454 8.36 -17.35 -27.40
CA CYS A 454 8.90 -18.30 -28.36
C CYS A 454 10.12 -17.70 -29.07
N SER A 455 11.20 -18.47 -29.15
CA SER A 455 12.47 -18.15 -29.80
C SER A 455 12.27 -17.59 -31.22
N LYS A 456 11.48 -18.25 -32.06
CA LYS A 456 11.20 -17.80 -33.44
C LYS A 456 10.59 -16.40 -33.52
N CYS A 457 9.55 -16.12 -32.73
CA CYS A 457 8.90 -14.81 -32.73
C CYS A 457 9.78 -13.74 -32.07
N PHE A 458 10.55 -14.12 -31.05
CA PHE A 458 11.51 -13.23 -30.39
C PHE A 458 12.60 -12.78 -31.38
N LEU A 459 13.22 -13.73 -32.09
CA LEU A 459 14.23 -13.45 -33.11
C LEU A 459 13.67 -12.57 -34.24
N THR A 460 12.48 -12.90 -34.75
CA THR A 460 11.80 -12.08 -35.77
C THR A 460 11.59 -10.64 -35.29
N SER A 461 11.14 -10.47 -34.04
CA SER A 461 10.92 -9.15 -33.45
C SER A 461 12.22 -8.37 -33.26
N SER A 462 13.30 -9.07 -32.86
CA SER A 462 14.63 -8.49 -32.69
C SER A 462 15.21 -8.00 -34.02
N GLN A 463 15.11 -8.82 -35.08
CA GLN A 463 15.56 -8.46 -36.43
C GLN A 463 14.83 -7.22 -36.96
N VAL A 464 13.49 -7.19 -36.87
CA VAL A 464 12.68 -6.05 -37.33
C VAL A 464 13.01 -4.77 -36.54
N LEU A 465 13.30 -4.89 -35.24
CA LEU A 465 13.71 -3.75 -34.44
C LEU A 465 15.11 -3.25 -34.85
N ALA A 466 16.06 -4.15 -35.08
CA ALA A 466 17.41 -3.80 -35.51
C ALA A 466 17.41 -3.10 -36.88
N GLU A 467 16.66 -3.62 -37.86
CA GLU A 467 16.47 -2.97 -39.17
C GLU A 467 15.89 -1.56 -39.02
N ALA A 468 14.85 -1.40 -38.20
CA ALA A 468 14.24 -0.11 -37.96
C ALA A 468 15.20 0.87 -37.26
N GLN A 469 16.04 0.38 -36.34
CA GLN A 469 17.04 1.21 -35.66
C GLN A 469 18.11 1.70 -36.64
N GLN A 470 18.59 0.83 -37.52
CA GLN A 470 19.55 1.20 -38.56
C GLN A 470 18.98 2.26 -39.52
N GLN A 471 17.71 2.12 -39.93
CA GLN A 471 17.04 3.13 -40.77
C GLN A 471 16.88 4.48 -40.02
N HIS A 472 16.41 4.44 -38.78
CA HIS A 472 16.18 5.64 -37.96
C HIS A 472 17.48 6.38 -37.60
N GLN A 473 18.60 5.67 -37.45
CA GLN A 473 19.93 6.25 -37.27
C GLN A 473 20.41 7.01 -38.52
N ARG A 474 20.14 6.49 -39.73
CA ARG A 474 20.45 7.19 -40.99
C ARG A 474 19.66 8.49 -41.16
N GLU A 475 18.47 8.55 -40.57
CA GLU A 475 17.59 9.73 -40.59
C GLU A 475 17.94 10.76 -39.49
N GLY A 476 18.98 10.53 -38.68
CA GLY A 476 19.51 11.51 -37.71
C GLY A 476 18.67 11.73 -36.45
N ALA A 477 17.71 10.84 -36.14
CA ALA A 477 16.77 11.03 -35.03
C ALA A 477 17.15 10.25 -33.75
N LYS A 478 17.11 10.92 -32.58
CA LYS A 478 17.58 10.36 -31.28
C LYS A 478 16.67 9.28 -30.68
N ALA A 479 15.36 9.33 -30.91
CA ALA A 479 14.42 8.35 -30.36
C ALA A 479 13.24 8.08 -31.32
N PHE A 480 12.77 6.83 -31.37
CA PHE A 480 11.57 6.50 -32.14
C PHE A 480 10.34 7.26 -31.63
N SER A 481 9.53 7.78 -32.54
CA SER A 481 8.19 8.26 -32.19
C SER A 481 7.30 7.10 -31.74
N ALA A 482 6.23 7.38 -30.99
CA ALA A 482 5.25 6.37 -30.59
C ALA A 482 4.62 5.66 -31.82
N ARG A 483 4.40 6.41 -32.91
CA ARG A 483 3.90 5.88 -34.18
C ARG A 483 4.90 4.93 -34.84
N ALA A 484 6.19 5.28 -34.85
CA ALA A 484 7.24 4.42 -35.39
C ALA A 484 7.35 3.10 -34.60
N ARG A 485 7.38 3.17 -33.26
CA ARG A 485 7.38 1.98 -32.39
C ARG A 485 6.19 1.06 -32.67
N ARG A 486 5.01 1.63 -32.92
CA ARG A 486 3.80 0.86 -33.26
C ARG A 486 3.97 0.12 -34.60
N ARG A 487 4.46 0.80 -35.65
CA ARG A 487 4.71 0.20 -36.96
C ARG A 487 5.72 -0.95 -36.91
N VAL A 488 6.82 -0.78 -36.17
CA VAL A 488 7.83 -1.82 -35.96
C VAL A 488 7.20 -3.06 -35.32
N ARG A 489 6.39 -2.88 -34.27
CA ARG A 489 5.67 -3.99 -33.61
C ARG A 489 4.65 -4.67 -34.53
N GLU A 490 3.91 -3.89 -35.33
CA GLU A 490 2.94 -4.43 -36.30
C GLU A 490 3.63 -5.26 -37.39
N ARG A 491 4.76 -4.77 -37.95
CA ARG A 491 5.57 -5.51 -38.93
C ARG A 491 6.12 -6.82 -38.34
N ALA A 492 6.68 -6.78 -37.14
CA ALA A 492 7.17 -7.98 -36.45
C ALA A 492 6.05 -9.02 -36.22
N LEU A 493 4.86 -8.56 -35.84
CA LEU A 493 3.70 -9.43 -35.64
C LEU A 493 3.21 -10.04 -36.96
N GLN A 494 3.19 -9.27 -38.04
CA GLN A 494 2.80 -9.76 -39.37
C GLN A 494 3.76 -10.85 -39.86
N LEU A 495 5.07 -10.62 -39.76
CA LEU A 495 6.09 -11.62 -40.13
C LEU A 495 6.02 -12.86 -39.23
N SER A 496 5.78 -12.69 -37.93
CA SER A 496 5.60 -13.82 -37.01
C SER A 496 4.38 -14.68 -37.36
N ARG A 497 3.34 -14.07 -37.95
CA ARG A 497 2.10 -14.74 -38.34
C ARG A 497 2.09 -15.25 -39.78
N SER A 498 3.12 -14.99 -40.58
CA SER A 498 3.16 -15.41 -42.00
C SER A 498 3.00 -16.92 -42.16
N ASN A 499 3.54 -17.70 -41.21
CA ASN A 499 3.47 -19.16 -41.20
C ASN A 499 2.25 -19.73 -40.45
N ARG A 500 1.23 -18.90 -40.21
CA ARG A 500 0.05 -19.30 -39.42
C ARG A 500 -1.04 -19.90 -40.32
N HIS A 501 -0.91 -21.18 -40.63
CA HIS A 501 -1.90 -21.93 -41.43
C HIS A 501 -2.24 -23.29 -40.79
N HIS A 502 -3.26 -23.96 -41.32
CA HIS A 502 -3.82 -25.20 -40.75
C HIS A 502 -2.80 -26.35 -40.74
N GLU A 503 -2.00 -26.51 -41.79
CA GLU A 503 -0.99 -27.56 -41.87
C GLU A 503 0.09 -27.38 -40.80
N ARG A 504 0.55 -26.14 -40.54
CA ARG A 504 1.50 -25.88 -39.46
C ARG A 504 0.94 -26.29 -38.08
N LEU A 505 -0.35 -26.09 -37.83
CA LEU A 505 -0.99 -26.58 -36.60
C LEU A 505 -0.98 -28.12 -36.52
N ALA A 506 -1.24 -28.80 -37.64
CA ALA A 506 -1.19 -30.26 -37.71
C ALA A 506 0.24 -30.77 -37.47
N VAL A 507 1.25 -30.14 -38.08
CA VAL A 507 2.67 -30.45 -37.85
C VAL A 507 3.03 -30.27 -36.37
N THR A 508 2.66 -29.15 -35.75
CA THR A 508 2.92 -28.93 -34.32
C THR A 508 2.16 -29.93 -33.44
N ALA A 509 0.93 -30.32 -33.80
CA ALA A 509 0.21 -31.36 -33.07
C ALA A 509 0.93 -32.70 -33.13
N ASN A 510 1.53 -33.04 -34.28
CA ASN A 510 2.35 -34.24 -34.44
C ASN A 510 3.65 -34.13 -33.63
N GLU A 511 4.40 -33.04 -33.73
CA GLU A 511 5.62 -32.77 -32.94
C GLU A 511 5.35 -32.95 -31.42
N LEU A 512 4.24 -32.41 -30.92
CA LEU A 512 3.85 -32.55 -29.52
C LEU A 512 3.44 -33.98 -29.13
N SER A 513 2.91 -34.76 -30.06
CA SER A 513 2.50 -36.15 -29.83
C SER A 513 3.70 -37.09 -29.65
N HIS A 514 4.81 -36.81 -30.35
CA HIS A 514 6.05 -37.57 -30.24
C HIS A 514 6.75 -37.39 -28.88
N ARG A 515 6.36 -36.36 -28.09
CA ARG A 515 6.88 -36.09 -26.74
C ARG A 515 8.40 -36.00 -26.68
N ASP A 516 9.07 -35.61 -27.76
CA ASP A 516 10.52 -35.48 -27.75
C ASP A 516 10.93 -34.42 -26.73
N SER A 517 11.42 -34.88 -25.58
CA SER A 517 11.75 -34.06 -24.42
C SER A 517 13.19 -33.59 -24.43
N THR A 518 13.99 -34.08 -25.39
CA THR A 518 15.42 -33.80 -25.48
C THR A 518 15.71 -32.51 -26.24
N LEU A 519 14.89 -32.18 -27.25
CA LEU A 519 15.00 -30.95 -28.03
C LEU A 519 14.12 -29.82 -27.44
N LYS A 520 14.75 -28.68 -27.15
CA LYS A 520 14.09 -27.51 -26.53
C LYS A 520 13.45 -26.55 -27.53
N ASP A 521 13.93 -26.57 -28.78
CA ASP A 521 13.45 -25.78 -29.92
C ASP A 521 13.21 -26.70 -31.12
#